data_AF-A0A0D5M1J4-F1
#
_entry.id   AF-A0A0D5M1J4-F1
#
_cell.length_a   1.000
_cell.length_b   1.000
_cell.length_c   1.000
_cell.angle_alpha   90.00
_cell.angle_beta   90.00
_cell.angle_gamma   90.00
#
_symmetry.space_group_name_H-M   'P 1'
#
loop_
_entity.id
_entity.type
_entity.pdbx_description
1 polymer ?
#
loop_
_entity_poly.entity_id
_entity_poly.type
_entity_poly.pdbx_seq_one_letter_code
_entity_poly.pdbx_strand_id
1 'polypeptide(L)'
;MIDLGIGQTENCLFSSEEVKCSALKVINHSNNEAFQYAPEEGLYLLRVEIAKWLTIKAKMEVLYKDILITNGASHALELILKMMVPKGGTIIIEDPTYFFALEIFKDWDLNIITVGLNNGGIDVDEIEEICKKRKVDLVYTIPFNHNPTGITANKKTINKLKMLADKFDFYVASDEVYRFVGDPQPQSMYTGHEQRIFSIGSFSKILGPGFRLGWINTSVQNISDLVKCGVLISGGGVSPLMSLILSNMLETGKVDSICKKT
;
A
#
# COMPACT_ATOMS: atom_id res chain seq x y z
N MET A 1 -23.22 20.23 -13.29
CA MET A 1 -21.76 20.39 -13.41
C MET A 1 -21.18 18.98 -13.35
N ILE A 2 -20.35 18.59 -14.32
CA ILE A 2 -19.64 17.29 -14.30
C ILE A 2 -18.27 17.57 -13.70
N ASP A 3 -17.92 16.89 -12.60
CA ASP A 3 -16.65 17.01 -11.91
C ASP A 3 -15.76 15.81 -12.26
N LEU A 4 -14.60 16.07 -12.86
CA LEU A 4 -13.60 15.07 -13.24
C LEU A 4 -12.31 15.20 -12.39
N GLY A 5 -12.33 16.02 -11.33
CA GLY A 5 -11.14 16.33 -10.53
C GLY A 5 -10.78 15.30 -9.47
N ILE A 6 -11.74 14.44 -9.06
CA ILE A 6 -11.55 13.50 -7.95
C ILE A 6 -11.76 12.05 -8.42
N GLY A 7 -10.70 11.24 -8.36
CA GLY A 7 -10.75 9.81 -8.66
C GLY A 7 -11.38 8.95 -7.55
N GLN A 8 -12.68 9.15 -7.27
CA GLN A 8 -13.46 8.31 -6.35
C GLN A 8 -14.17 7.17 -7.08
N THR A 9 -14.26 6.01 -6.43
CA THR A 9 -15.06 4.88 -6.92
C THR A 9 -16.55 5.20 -6.81
N GLU A 10 -17.34 4.82 -7.82
CA GLU A 10 -18.79 5.06 -7.79
C GLU A 10 -19.51 4.27 -6.68
N ASN A 11 -20.48 4.92 -6.03
CA ASN A 11 -21.21 4.34 -4.89
C ASN A 11 -21.98 3.04 -5.22
N CYS A 12 -22.41 2.87 -6.47
CA CYS A 12 -23.16 1.70 -6.93
C CYS A 12 -22.31 0.42 -6.96
N LEU A 13 -20.98 0.55 -6.90
CA LEU A 13 -20.05 -0.58 -6.85
C LEU A 13 -19.87 -1.12 -5.43
N PHE A 14 -20.40 -0.43 -4.41
CA PHE A 14 -20.26 -0.83 -3.01
C PHE A 14 -21.25 -1.91 -2.60
N SER A 15 -20.75 -2.89 -1.86
CA SER A 15 -21.43 -4.15 -1.55
C SER A 15 -22.06 -4.13 -0.15
N SER A 16 -23.09 -3.31 0.05
CA SER A 16 -23.67 -3.09 1.39
C SER A 16 -24.24 -4.35 2.03
N GLU A 17 -24.91 -5.22 1.26
CA GLU A 17 -25.47 -6.49 1.75
C GLU A 17 -24.37 -7.50 2.08
N GLU A 18 -23.32 -7.57 1.26
CA GLU A 18 -22.17 -8.45 1.49
C GLU A 18 -21.47 -8.11 2.81
N VAL A 19 -21.28 -6.80 3.07
CA VAL A 19 -20.71 -6.27 4.32
C VAL A 19 -21.62 -6.58 5.50
N LYS A 20 -22.92 -6.32 5.38
CA LYS A 20 -23.91 -6.59 6.44
C LYS A 20 -23.91 -8.07 6.84
N CYS A 21 -23.94 -8.97 5.85
CA CYS A 21 -23.88 -10.42 6.09
C CYS A 21 -22.60 -10.84 6.83
N SER A 22 -21.45 -10.31 6.40
CA SER A 22 -20.17 -10.63 7.05
C SER A 22 -20.06 -10.01 8.45
N ALA A 23 -20.57 -8.80 8.66
CA ALA A 23 -20.65 -8.14 9.96
C ALA A 23 -21.51 -8.93 10.96
N LEU A 24 -22.73 -9.34 10.57
CA LEU A 24 -23.59 -10.15 11.42
C LEU A 24 -22.94 -11.48 11.79
N LYS A 25 -22.27 -12.14 10.83
CA LYS A 25 -21.53 -13.37 11.10
C LYS A 25 -20.43 -13.15 12.13
N VAL A 26 -19.61 -12.12 11.96
CA VAL A 26 -18.50 -11.79 12.88
C VAL A 26 -19.03 -11.46 14.27
N ILE A 27 -20.03 -10.59 14.38
CA ILE A 27 -20.59 -10.17 15.67
C ILE A 27 -21.19 -11.36 16.42
N ASN A 28 -21.91 -12.25 15.73
CA ASN A 28 -22.56 -13.40 16.36
C ASN A 28 -21.59 -14.52 16.79
N HIS A 29 -20.40 -14.62 16.18
CA HIS A 29 -19.49 -15.77 16.39
C HIS A 29 -18.14 -15.41 17.02
N SER A 30 -17.82 -14.13 17.20
CA SER A 30 -16.50 -13.70 17.70
C SER A 30 -16.38 -13.66 19.22
N ASN A 31 -17.42 -14.01 20.00
CA ASN A 31 -17.39 -13.97 21.47
C ASN A 31 -16.77 -12.68 22.06
N ASN A 32 -17.05 -11.53 21.45
CA ASN A 32 -16.48 -10.20 21.75
C ASN A 32 -14.99 -9.98 21.44
N GLU A 33 -14.26 -10.98 20.93
CA GLU A 33 -12.86 -10.81 20.49
C GLU A 33 -12.71 -9.76 19.39
N ALA A 34 -13.76 -9.57 18.57
CA ALA A 34 -13.80 -8.54 17.54
C ALA A 34 -13.68 -7.09 18.08
N PHE A 35 -13.91 -6.88 19.37
CA PHE A 35 -13.85 -5.57 20.03
C PHE A 35 -12.58 -5.38 20.87
N GLN A 36 -11.68 -6.36 20.91
CA GLN A 36 -10.40 -6.27 21.59
C GLN A 36 -9.30 -5.77 20.66
N TYR A 37 -8.17 -5.36 21.25
CA TYR A 37 -6.96 -5.02 20.52
C TYR A 37 -6.44 -6.20 19.70
N ALA A 38 -5.86 -5.92 18.54
CA ALA A 38 -5.15 -6.88 17.71
C ALA A 38 -3.62 -6.71 17.87
N PRO A 39 -2.81 -7.72 17.49
CA PRO A 39 -1.36 -7.57 17.38
C PRO A 39 -0.96 -6.40 16.48
N GLU A 40 0.21 -5.80 16.71
CA GLU A 40 0.70 -4.58 16.08
C GLU A 40 0.79 -4.70 14.55
N GLU A 41 1.18 -5.87 14.03
CA GLU A 41 1.19 -6.11 12.58
C GLU A 41 -0.22 -6.29 11.97
N GLY A 42 -1.24 -6.40 12.82
CA GLY A 42 -2.63 -6.62 12.45
C GLY A 42 -3.10 -8.07 12.63
N LEU A 43 -4.43 -8.22 12.60
CA LEU A 43 -5.09 -9.49 12.86
C LEU A 43 -4.61 -10.58 11.89
N TYR A 44 -4.18 -11.71 12.45
CA TYR A 44 -3.64 -12.85 11.70
C TYR A 44 -4.56 -13.31 10.55
N LEU A 45 -5.86 -13.46 10.81
CA LEU A 45 -6.83 -13.91 9.81
C LEU A 45 -6.87 -12.99 8.59
N LEU A 46 -6.80 -11.67 8.77
CA LEU A 46 -6.80 -10.73 7.65
C LEU A 46 -5.50 -10.83 6.85
N ARG A 47 -4.35 -10.92 7.54
CA ARG A 47 -3.06 -11.07 6.87
C ARG A 47 -3.00 -12.33 6.02
N VAL A 48 -3.54 -13.45 6.52
CA VAL A 48 -3.64 -14.71 5.77
C VAL A 48 -4.52 -14.55 4.53
N GLU A 49 -5.72 -13.98 4.66
CA GLU A 49 -6.63 -13.84 3.52
C GLU A 49 -6.11 -12.84 2.47
N ILE A 50 -5.45 -11.76 2.89
CA ILE A 50 -4.75 -10.84 1.98
C ILE A 50 -3.62 -11.58 1.25
N ALA A 51 -2.79 -12.34 1.97
CA ALA A 51 -1.69 -13.08 1.37
C ALA A 51 -2.17 -14.11 0.32
N LYS A 52 -3.24 -14.86 0.62
CA LYS A 52 -3.89 -15.77 -0.33
C LYS A 52 -4.41 -15.03 -1.56
N TRP A 53 -5.14 -13.93 -1.34
CA TRP A 53 -5.70 -13.13 -2.43
C TRP A 53 -4.62 -12.55 -3.34
N LEU A 54 -3.56 -11.98 -2.75
CA LEU A 54 -2.40 -11.48 -3.49
C LEU A 54 -1.66 -12.59 -4.24
N THR A 55 -1.56 -13.78 -3.65
CA THR A 55 -0.92 -14.94 -4.30
C THR A 55 -1.63 -15.32 -5.59
N ILE A 56 -2.97 -15.34 -5.56
CA ILE A 56 -3.81 -15.64 -6.72
C ILE A 56 -3.66 -14.55 -7.79
N LYS A 57 -3.75 -13.26 -7.40
CA LYS A 57 -3.67 -12.13 -8.35
C LYS A 57 -2.29 -11.99 -8.98
N ALA A 58 -1.23 -12.11 -8.18
CA ALA A 58 0.15 -11.95 -8.65
C ALA A 58 0.72 -13.23 -9.28
N LYS A 59 0.04 -14.38 -9.15
CA LYS A 59 0.54 -15.71 -9.55
C LYS A 59 1.93 -16.02 -8.96
N MET A 60 2.11 -15.66 -7.70
CA MET A 60 3.37 -15.73 -6.97
C MET A 60 3.09 -15.84 -5.48
N GLU A 61 3.85 -16.64 -4.75
CA GLU A 61 3.65 -16.81 -3.31
C GLU A 61 3.82 -15.48 -2.55
N VAL A 62 2.82 -15.15 -1.74
CA VAL A 62 2.87 -14.08 -0.74
C VAL A 62 2.56 -14.71 0.61
N LEU A 63 3.36 -14.39 1.63
CA LEU A 63 3.22 -14.96 2.96
C LEU A 63 2.60 -13.94 3.91
N TYR A 64 1.74 -14.39 4.82
CA TYR A 64 1.08 -13.51 5.80
C TYR A 64 2.07 -12.75 6.70
N LYS A 65 3.28 -13.28 6.88
CA LYS A 65 4.36 -12.66 7.66
C LYS A 65 4.99 -11.46 6.95
N ASP A 66 4.75 -11.32 5.65
CA ASP A 66 5.20 -10.20 4.82
C ASP A 66 4.13 -9.09 4.73
N ILE A 67 3.02 -9.24 5.45
CA ILE A 67 1.89 -8.31 5.44
C ILE A 67 1.76 -7.60 6.79
N LEU A 68 1.67 -6.28 6.76
CA LEU A 68 1.25 -5.44 7.88
C LEU A 68 -0.04 -4.70 7.53
N ILE A 69 -1.04 -4.73 8.40
CA ILE A 69 -2.34 -4.09 8.18
C ILE A 69 -2.27 -2.60 8.52
N THR A 70 -2.83 -1.76 7.65
CA THR A 70 -2.83 -0.31 7.81
C THR A 70 -4.23 0.29 7.67
N ASN A 71 -4.41 1.51 8.18
CA ASN A 71 -5.61 2.32 7.98
C ASN A 71 -5.62 2.92 6.55
N GLY A 72 -5.51 2.08 5.52
CA GLY A 72 -5.30 2.49 4.13
C GLY A 72 -3.89 3.01 3.80
N ALA A 73 -3.72 3.46 2.55
CA ALA A 73 -2.41 3.82 2.00
C ALA A 73 -1.75 5.04 2.67
N SER A 74 -2.52 6.06 3.06
CA SER A 74 -1.97 7.23 3.75
C SER A 74 -1.29 6.86 5.08
N HIS A 75 -1.93 6.00 5.88
CA HIS A 75 -1.33 5.51 7.13
C HIS A 75 -0.10 4.64 6.86
N ALA A 76 -0.10 3.86 5.78
CA ALA A 76 1.08 3.10 5.37
C ALA A 76 2.26 4.03 5.05
N LEU A 77 2.02 5.09 4.27
CA LEU A 77 3.04 6.07 3.91
C LEU A 77 3.59 6.79 5.15
N GLU A 78 2.71 7.23 6.06
CA GLU A 78 3.14 7.85 7.32
C GLU A 78 3.99 6.92 8.18
N LEU A 79 3.61 5.65 8.31
CA LEU A 79 4.41 4.67 9.06
C LEU A 79 5.80 4.48 8.44
N ILE A 80 5.88 4.39 7.12
CA ILE A 80 7.16 4.25 6.40
C ILE A 80 8.02 5.49 6.61
N LEU A 81 7.48 6.70 6.42
CA LEU A 81 8.21 7.94 6.67
C LEU A 81 8.72 8.00 8.11
N LYS A 82 7.85 7.69 9.07
CA LYS A 82 8.18 7.74 10.50
C LYS A 82 9.31 6.81 10.91
N MET A 83 9.32 5.61 10.37
CA MET A 83 10.20 4.55 10.84
C MET A 83 11.46 4.40 9.99
N MET A 84 11.43 4.81 8.73
CA MET A 84 12.50 4.55 7.76
C MET A 84 13.25 5.82 7.36
N VAL A 85 12.66 7.00 7.50
CA VAL A 85 13.28 8.27 7.09
C VAL A 85 13.71 9.06 8.32
N PRO A 86 14.99 9.43 8.44
CA PRO A 86 15.44 10.27 9.54
C PRO A 86 14.84 11.69 9.42
N LYS A 87 14.79 12.41 10.53
CA LYS A 87 14.44 13.83 10.52
C LYS A 87 15.41 14.60 9.61
N GLY A 88 14.88 15.42 8.69
CA GLY A 88 15.66 16.11 7.66
C GLY A 88 16.12 15.19 6.52
N GLY A 89 15.60 13.95 6.45
CA GLY A 89 15.93 12.98 5.42
C GLY A 89 15.54 13.44 4.02
N THR A 90 16.21 12.92 3.01
CA THR A 90 15.96 13.25 1.60
C THR A 90 15.06 12.22 0.96
N ILE A 91 13.94 12.67 0.39
CA ILE A 91 13.05 11.81 -0.39
C ILE A 91 12.99 12.25 -1.84
N ILE A 92 12.84 11.28 -2.74
CA ILE A 92 12.52 11.54 -4.15
C ILE A 92 11.05 11.23 -4.40
N ILE A 93 10.39 12.12 -5.14
CA ILE A 93 9.01 11.95 -5.63
C ILE A 93 8.94 12.24 -7.13
N GLU A 94 7.89 11.76 -7.78
CA GLU A 94 7.60 12.13 -9.17
C GLU A 94 7.06 13.57 -9.25
N ASP A 95 7.31 14.25 -10.37
CA ASP A 95 6.58 15.46 -10.77
C ASP A 95 5.99 15.27 -12.18
N PRO A 96 4.65 15.22 -12.32
CA PRO A 96 3.63 15.30 -11.26
C PRO A 96 3.52 14.02 -10.41
N THR A 97 2.91 14.13 -9.22
CA THR A 97 2.54 12.99 -8.35
C THR A 97 1.15 13.15 -7.73
N TYR A 98 0.74 12.19 -6.90
CA TYR A 98 -0.53 12.24 -6.17
C TYR A 98 -0.54 13.39 -5.15
N PHE A 99 -1.36 14.41 -5.43
CA PHE A 99 -1.35 15.66 -4.67
C PHE A 99 -1.66 15.50 -3.16
N PHE A 100 -2.45 14.51 -2.73
CA PHE A 100 -2.66 14.30 -1.29
C PHE A 100 -1.46 13.66 -0.58
N ALA A 101 -0.54 12.98 -1.30
CA ALA A 101 0.73 12.56 -0.70
C ALA A 101 1.59 13.78 -0.36
N LEU A 102 1.49 14.88 -1.12
CA LEU A 102 2.18 16.14 -0.82
C LEU A 102 1.71 16.74 0.51
N GLU A 103 0.42 16.64 0.83
CA GLU A 103 -0.09 17.09 2.13
C GLU A 103 0.51 16.27 3.27
N ILE A 104 0.63 14.95 3.09
CA ILE A 104 1.32 14.09 4.08
C ILE A 104 2.77 14.55 4.22
N PHE A 105 3.51 14.76 3.12
CA PHE A 105 4.93 15.16 3.21
C PHE A 105 5.15 16.50 3.91
N LYS A 106 4.19 17.45 3.85
CA LYS A 106 4.28 18.74 4.55
C LYS A 106 4.26 18.61 6.08
N ASP A 107 3.71 17.53 6.61
CA ASP A 107 3.70 17.26 8.06
C ASP A 107 5.08 16.81 8.58
N TRP A 108 6.02 16.50 7.67
CA TRP A 108 7.34 15.96 7.99
C TRP A 108 8.45 16.94 7.65
N ASP A 109 9.54 16.87 8.41
CA ASP A 109 10.79 17.59 8.14
C ASP A 109 11.60 16.81 7.09
N LEU A 110 11.32 17.07 5.81
CA LEU A 110 11.89 16.34 4.66
C LEU A 110 12.55 17.29 3.66
N ASN A 111 13.64 16.81 3.06
CA ASN A 111 14.22 17.39 1.85
C ASN A 111 13.64 16.68 0.63
N ILE A 112 12.67 17.30 -0.05
CA ILE A 112 12.00 16.71 -1.20
C ILE A 112 12.75 17.07 -2.49
N ILE A 113 13.10 16.07 -3.28
CA ILE A 113 13.63 16.20 -4.63
C ILE A 113 12.61 15.61 -5.60
N THR A 114 12.31 16.33 -6.67
CA THR A 114 11.41 15.86 -7.71
C THR A 114 12.21 15.29 -8.88
N VAL A 115 11.68 14.24 -9.51
CA VAL A 115 12.18 13.71 -10.78
C VAL A 115 11.04 13.58 -11.78
N GLY A 116 11.37 13.63 -13.08
CA GLY A 116 10.38 13.52 -14.13
C GLY A 116 9.76 12.12 -14.27
N LEU A 117 8.68 12.06 -15.05
CA LEU A 117 8.11 10.82 -15.58
C LEU A 117 8.45 10.68 -17.07
N ASN A 118 8.69 9.45 -17.50
CA ASN A 118 8.73 9.07 -18.91
C ASN A 118 7.63 8.04 -19.21
N ASN A 119 7.47 7.65 -20.49
CA ASN A 119 6.46 6.66 -20.91
C ASN A 119 6.59 5.30 -20.19
N GLY A 120 7.72 5.04 -19.53
CA GLY A 120 8.02 3.85 -18.75
C GLY A 120 7.95 4.03 -17.23
N GLY A 121 7.42 5.15 -16.71
CA GLY A 121 7.33 5.45 -15.28
C GLY A 121 8.34 6.50 -14.83
N ILE A 122 8.68 6.50 -13.54
CA ILE A 122 9.64 7.42 -12.93
C ILE A 122 11.01 7.38 -13.63
N ASP A 123 11.65 8.54 -13.80
CA ASP A 123 12.96 8.63 -14.43
C ASP A 123 14.08 8.10 -13.51
N VAL A 124 14.34 6.80 -13.64
CA VAL A 124 15.39 6.10 -12.89
C VAL A 124 16.82 6.49 -13.28
N ASP A 125 17.02 7.12 -14.44
CA ASP A 125 18.34 7.64 -14.82
C ASP A 125 18.64 8.93 -14.04
N GLU A 126 17.64 9.81 -13.89
CA GLU A 126 17.72 11.01 -13.05
C GLU A 126 17.96 10.66 -11.57
N ILE A 127 17.24 9.65 -11.04
CA ILE A 127 17.45 9.14 -9.67
C ILE A 127 18.91 8.70 -9.47
N GLU A 128 19.48 7.94 -10.41
CA GLU A 128 20.86 7.48 -10.30
C GLU A 128 21.86 8.64 -10.25
N GLU A 129 21.65 9.69 -11.04
CA GLU A 129 22.49 10.90 -11.02
C GLU A 129 22.37 11.69 -9.72
N ILE A 130 21.18 11.73 -9.10
CA ILE A 130 20.97 12.33 -7.78
C ILE A 130 21.70 11.53 -6.71
N CYS A 131 21.53 10.21 -6.69
CA CYS A 131 22.15 9.31 -5.71
C CYS A 131 23.69 9.30 -5.77
N LYS A 132 24.28 9.57 -6.95
CA LYS A 132 25.73 9.77 -7.09
C LYS A 132 26.26 11.02 -6.37
N LYS A 133 25.41 12.01 -6.13
CA LYS A 133 25.81 13.34 -5.60
C LYS A 133 25.42 13.54 -4.14
N ARG A 134 24.42 12.82 -3.65
CA ARG A 134 23.91 12.93 -2.27
C ARG A 134 23.22 11.65 -1.84
N LYS A 135 23.10 11.48 -0.52
CA LYS A 135 22.30 10.41 0.06
C LYS A 135 20.81 10.67 -0.17
N VAL A 136 20.08 9.61 -0.50
CA VAL A 136 18.62 9.55 -0.57
C VAL A 136 18.17 8.52 0.46
N ASP A 137 17.10 8.80 1.20
CA ASP A 137 16.58 7.88 2.22
C ASP A 137 15.36 7.09 1.70
N LEU A 138 14.52 7.72 0.86
CA LEU A 138 13.32 7.10 0.31
C LEU A 138 13.00 7.60 -1.11
N VAL A 139 12.49 6.72 -1.97
CA VAL A 139 11.78 7.09 -3.21
C VAL A 139 10.30 6.74 -3.03
N TYR A 140 9.41 7.71 -3.16
CA TYR A 140 7.97 7.46 -3.29
C TYR A 140 7.58 7.47 -4.76
N THR A 141 6.88 6.43 -5.21
CA THR A 141 6.47 6.27 -6.61
C THR A 141 5.10 5.60 -6.69
N ILE A 142 4.34 5.93 -7.74
CA ILE A 142 3.06 5.28 -8.07
C ILE A 142 3.28 4.50 -9.38
N PRO A 143 3.84 3.28 -9.33
CA PRO A 143 4.36 2.64 -10.53
C PRO A 143 3.27 2.08 -11.46
N PHE A 144 2.03 1.92 -10.99
CA PHE A 144 0.97 1.26 -11.74
C PHE A 144 -0.27 2.15 -11.79
N ASN A 145 -0.74 2.45 -13.00
CA ASN A 145 -1.86 3.36 -13.24
C ASN A 145 -1.67 4.68 -12.46
N HIS A 146 -0.52 5.32 -12.71
CA HIS A 146 -0.02 6.50 -11.98
C HIS A 146 -1.09 7.58 -11.83
N ASN A 147 -1.18 8.20 -10.67
CA ASN A 147 -2.04 9.36 -10.45
C ASN A 147 -1.18 10.63 -10.45
N PRO A 148 -1.34 11.57 -11.40
CA PRO A 148 -2.50 11.72 -12.31
C PRO A 148 -2.31 11.18 -13.74
N THR A 149 -1.13 10.67 -14.11
CA THR A 149 -0.77 10.51 -15.54
C THR A 149 -1.35 9.27 -16.22
N GLY A 150 -1.82 8.28 -15.47
CA GLY A 150 -2.24 6.97 -15.94
C GLY A 150 -1.08 6.05 -16.39
N ILE A 151 0.17 6.51 -16.33
CA ILE A 151 1.34 5.75 -16.78
C ILE A 151 1.51 4.50 -15.92
N THR A 152 1.86 3.40 -16.57
CA THR A 152 2.28 2.16 -15.90
C THR A 152 3.74 1.88 -16.22
N ALA A 153 4.55 1.73 -15.18
CA ALA A 153 5.97 1.52 -15.29
C ALA A 153 6.29 0.20 -15.98
N ASN A 154 7.28 0.22 -16.86
CA ASN A 154 7.72 -0.99 -17.54
C ASN A 154 8.70 -1.80 -16.67
N LYS A 155 8.90 -3.08 -17.02
CA LYS A 155 9.80 -3.98 -16.28
C LYS A 155 11.23 -3.46 -16.15
N LYS A 156 11.75 -2.74 -17.15
CA LYS A 156 13.11 -2.18 -17.12
C LYS A 156 13.22 -1.10 -16.03
N THR A 157 12.25 -0.20 -15.95
CA THR A 157 12.18 0.84 -14.90
C THR A 157 12.09 0.21 -13.51
N ILE A 158 11.18 -0.75 -13.33
CA ILE A 158 10.99 -1.47 -12.06
C ILE A 158 12.29 -2.15 -11.60
N ASN A 159 12.91 -2.93 -12.48
CA ASN A 159 14.14 -3.66 -12.13
C ASN A 159 15.31 -2.71 -11.86
N LYS A 160 15.42 -1.62 -12.63
CA LYS A 160 16.46 -0.61 -12.40
C LYS A 160 16.24 0.11 -11.06
N LEU A 161 15.00 0.49 -10.72
CA LEU A 161 14.72 1.15 -9.45
C LEU A 161 15.05 0.25 -8.24
N LYS A 162 14.67 -1.04 -8.28
CA LYS A 162 15.05 -2.02 -7.25
C LYS A 162 16.56 -2.13 -7.08
N MET A 163 17.28 -2.28 -8.20
CA MET A 163 18.75 -2.34 -8.20
C MET A 163 19.37 -1.07 -7.62
N LEU A 164 18.83 0.11 -7.95
CA LEU A 164 19.32 1.38 -7.40
C LEU A 164 19.06 1.49 -5.90
N ALA A 165 17.91 1.02 -5.42
CA ALA A 165 17.56 1.00 -3.99
C ALA A 165 18.59 0.19 -3.19
N ASP A 166 18.97 -0.99 -3.69
CA ASP A 166 20.01 -1.81 -3.07
C ASP A 166 21.41 -1.17 -3.19
N LYS A 167 21.74 -0.63 -4.37
CA LYS A 167 23.06 -0.03 -4.66
C LYS A 167 23.36 1.21 -3.83
N PHE A 168 22.35 2.07 -3.63
CA PHE A 168 22.49 3.37 -2.98
C PHE A 168 21.87 3.43 -1.59
N ASP A 169 21.38 2.29 -1.07
CA ASP A 169 20.90 2.14 0.31
C ASP A 169 19.70 3.05 0.65
N PHE A 170 18.74 3.17 -0.28
CA PHE A 170 17.48 3.89 -0.06
C PHE A 170 16.28 2.93 -0.08
N TYR A 171 15.20 3.31 0.58
CA TYR A 171 13.95 2.57 0.54
C TYR A 171 13.05 3.02 -0.62
N VAL A 172 12.12 2.16 -1.06
CA VAL A 172 11.07 2.52 -2.02
C VAL A 172 9.70 2.32 -1.37
N ALA A 173 8.93 3.41 -1.24
CA ALA A 173 7.51 3.38 -0.94
C ALA A 173 6.74 3.32 -2.27
N SER A 174 6.34 2.11 -2.67
CA SER A 174 5.59 1.86 -3.90
C SER A 174 4.10 1.94 -3.61
N ASP A 175 3.44 3.01 -4.05
CA ASP A 175 1.99 3.18 -3.92
C ASP A 175 1.26 2.43 -5.04
N GLU A 176 0.71 1.27 -4.71
CA GLU A 176 0.14 0.31 -5.66
C GLU A 176 -1.40 0.25 -5.56
N VAL A 177 -2.05 1.30 -5.03
CA VAL A 177 -3.51 1.30 -4.82
C VAL A 177 -4.32 1.08 -6.09
N TYR A 178 -3.77 1.44 -7.26
CA TYR A 178 -4.41 1.23 -8.56
C TYR A 178 -3.90 -0.01 -9.31
N ARG A 179 -3.03 -0.84 -8.71
CA ARG A 179 -2.45 -2.03 -9.37
C ARG A 179 -3.50 -3.02 -9.87
N PHE A 180 -4.64 -3.10 -9.20
CA PHE A 180 -5.71 -4.05 -9.54
C PHE A 180 -6.75 -3.47 -10.51
N VAL A 181 -6.57 -2.22 -10.95
CA VAL A 181 -7.47 -1.58 -11.92
C VAL A 181 -7.00 -1.91 -13.33
N GLY A 182 -7.90 -2.50 -14.13
CA GLY A 182 -7.63 -2.90 -15.50
C GLY A 182 -6.88 -4.23 -15.65
N ASP A 183 -6.77 -4.68 -16.89
CA ASP A 183 -6.07 -5.91 -17.29
C ASP A 183 -5.03 -5.62 -18.39
N PRO A 184 -3.87 -6.30 -18.38
CA PRO A 184 -3.41 -7.23 -17.35
C PRO A 184 -2.89 -6.51 -16.09
N GLN A 185 -3.14 -7.08 -14.93
CA GLN A 185 -2.61 -6.55 -13.66
C GLN A 185 -1.08 -6.72 -13.57
N PRO A 186 -0.32 -5.65 -13.30
CA PRO A 186 1.14 -5.75 -13.18
C PRO A 186 1.60 -6.45 -11.89
N GLN A 187 2.80 -7.02 -11.95
CA GLN A 187 3.46 -7.65 -10.80
C GLN A 187 3.87 -6.57 -9.79
N SER A 188 3.62 -6.83 -8.51
CA SER A 188 3.97 -5.96 -7.37
C SER A 188 5.47 -5.61 -7.36
N MET A 189 5.82 -4.43 -6.82
CA MET A 189 7.22 -4.06 -6.60
C MET A 189 7.89 -4.99 -5.60
N TYR A 190 7.23 -5.39 -4.51
CA TYR A 190 7.75 -6.42 -3.62
C TYR A 190 7.34 -7.82 -4.13
N THR A 191 8.31 -8.72 -4.26
CA THR A 191 8.14 -10.09 -4.78
C THR A 191 8.63 -11.16 -3.81
N GLY A 192 8.85 -10.80 -2.53
CA GLY A 192 9.19 -11.73 -1.46
C GLY A 192 10.66 -11.72 -1.02
N HIS A 193 11.52 -10.98 -1.72
CA HIS A 193 12.97 -11.03 -1.47
C HIS A 193 13.61 -9.65 -1.24
N GLU A 194 12.99 -8.59 -1.75
CA GLU A 194 13.55 -7.25 -1.70
C GLU A 194 13.49 -6.64 -0.30
N GLN A 195 14.65 -6.25 0.25
CA GLN A 195 14.71 -5.66 1.60
C GLN A 195 14.40 -4.17 1.63
N ARG A 196 14.44 -3.50 0.47
CA ARG A 196 14.27 -2.06 0.36
C ARG A 196 12.90 -1.62 -0.14
N ILE A 197 11.98 -2.56 -0.39
CA ILE A 197 10.71 -2.26 -1.05
C ILE A 197 9.54 -2.40 -0.08
N PHE A 198 8.71 -1.37 -0.01
CA PHE A 198 7.41 -1.37 0.64
C PHE A 198 6.32 -1.23 -0.42
N SER A 199 5.62 -2.31 -0.75
CA SER A 199 4.45 -2.25 -1.63
C SER A 199 3.20 -1.91 -0.81
N ILE A 200 2.61 -0.75 -1.07
CA ILE A 200 1.47 -0.20 -0.36
C ILE A 200 0.19 -0.52 -1.13
N GLY A 201 -0.75 -1.21 -0.49
CA GLY A 201 -2.07 -1.48 -1.04
C GLY A 201 -3.19 -0.87 -0.20
N SER A 202 -4.37 -0.71 -0.81
CA SER A 202 -5.57 -0.28 -0.11
C SER A 202 -6.84 -0.86 -0.73
N PHE A 203 -7.82 -1.14 0.13
CA PHE A 203 -9.17 -1.49 -0.30
C PHE A 203 -9.99 -0.28 -0.77
N SER A 204 -9.45 0.94 -0.69
CA SER A 204 -10.18 2.17 -1.04
C SER A 204 -10.65 2.22 -2.49
N LYS A 205 -9.88 1.63 -3.41
CA LYS A 205 -10.19 1.57 -4.85
C LYS A 205 -10.73 0.19 -5.28
N ILE A 206 -10.95 -0.70 -4.31
CA ILE A 206 -11.42 -2.07 -4.52
C ILE A 206 -12.85 -2.23 -3.97
N LEU A 207 -13.05 -1.86 -2.70
CA LEU A 207 -14.32 -2.00 -1.98
C LEU A 207 -14.95 -0.66 -1.60
N GLY A 208 -14.12 0.37 -1.46
CA GLY A 208 -14.54 1.73 -1.13
C GLY A 208 -13.72 2.35 0.00
N PRO A 209 -13.54 3.67 0.01
CA PRO A 209 -12.67 4.36 0.95
C PRO A 209 -13.16 4.23 2.40
N GLY A 210 -14.46 4.05 2.64
CA GLY A 210 -15.04 3.95 3.99
C GLY A 210 -14.58 2.75 4.81
N PHE A 211 -14.03 1.70 4.19
CA PHE A 211 -13.45 0.56 4.91
C PHE A 211 -12.21 0.94 5.72
N ARG A 212 -11.48 1.96 5.25
CA ARG A 212 -10.23 2.42 5.86
C ARG A 212 -9.26 1.29 6.18
N LEU A 213 -9.14 0.31 5.28
CA LEU A 213 -8.16 -0.76 5.40
C LEU A 213 -7.22 -0.78 4.19
N GLY A 214 -5.98 -1.14 4.48
CA GLY A 214 -4.91 -1.34 3.52
C GLY A 214 -3.85 -2.25 4.11
N TRP A 215 -2.75 -2.36 3.38
CA TRP A 215 -1.63 -3.18 3.82
C TRP A 215 -0.31 -2.64 3.29
N ILE A 216 0.76 -3.00 3.97
CA ILE A 216 2.13 -2.96 3.46
C ILE A 216 2.54 -4.41 3.20
N ASN A 217 3.05 -4.70 2.00
CA ASN A 217 3.70 -5.95 1.65
C ASN A 217 5.21 -5.71 1.54
N THR A 218 6.00 -6.28 2.44
CA THR A 218 7.44 -6.03 2.56
C THR A 218 8.14 -7.14 3.36
N SER A 219 9.46 -7.05 3.54
CA SER A 219 10.21 -8.06 4.28
C SER A 219 9.81 -8.14 5.76
N VAL A 220 9.96 -9.32 6.36
CA VAL A 220 9.71 -9.55 7.80
C VAL A 220 10.54 -8.61 8.68
N GLN A 221 11.77 -8.28 8.26
CA GLN A 221 12.62 -7.32 8.98
C GLN A 221 12.00 -5.93 8.97
N ASN A 222 11.54 -5.45 7.81
CA ASN A 222 10.87 -4.17 7.69
C ASN A 222 9.58 -4.12 8.52
N ILE A 223 8.81 -5.21 8.59
CA ILE A 223 7.64 -5.31 9.48
C ILE A 223 8.04 -5.20 10.94
N SER A 224 9.08 -5.93 11.36
CA SER A 224 9.63 -5.85 12.72
C SER A 224 10.04 -4.42 13.11
N ASP A 225 10.54 -3.65 12.14
CA ASP A 225 10.88 -2.25 12.37
C ASP A 225 9.65 -1.33 12.39
N LEU A 226 8.66 -1.54 11.51
CA LEU A 226 7.43 -0.76 11.48
C LEU A 226 6.59 -0.91 12.76
N VAL A 227 6.48 -2.12 13.31
CA VAL A 227 5.66 -2.36 14.52
C VAL A 227 6.23 -1.72 15.79
N LYS A 228 7.49 -1.25 15.76
CA LYS A 228 8.08 -0.45 16.86
C LYS A 228 7.52 0.98 16.92
N CYS A 229 6.70 1.38 15.95
CA CYS A 229 6.03 2.67 15.97
C CYS A 229 5.13 2.79 17.21
N GLY A 230 5.30 3.86 18.00
CA GLY A 230 4.53 4.07 19.24
C GLY A 230 3.01 4.08 19.06
N VAL A 231 2.49 4.44 17.87
CA VAL A 231 1.05 4.38 17.57
C VAL A 231 0.55 2.93 17.54
N LEU A 232 1.32 2.02 16.94
CA LEU A 232 1.00 0.59 16.90
C LEU A 232 1.22 -0.06 18.27
N ILE A 233 2.28 0.30 19.00
CA ILE A 233 2.51 -0.19 20.37
C ILE A 233 1.36 0.20 21.31
N SER A 234 0.86 1.44 21.20
CA SER A 234 -0.21 1.92 22.06
C SER A 234 -1.60 1.43 21.64
N GLY A 235 -1.85 1.36 20.33
CA GLY A 235 -3.19 1.10 19.77
C GLY A 235 -3.41 -0.32 19.26
N GLY A 236 -2.35 -1.13 19.21
CA GLY A 236 -2.35 -2.43 18.55
C GLY A 236 -2.58 -2.33 17.04
N GLY A 237 -2.99 -3.45 16.45
CA GLY A 237 -3.34 -3.56 15.04
C GLY A 237 -4.60 -2.77 14.67
N VAL A 238 -4.64 -2.30 13.42
CA VAL A 238 -5.70 -1.42 12.94
C VAL A 238 -7.05 -2.13 12.84
N SER A 239 -8.07 -1.54 13.47
CA SER A 239 -9.49 -1.86 13.31
C SER A 239 -9.82 -3.37 13.30
N PRO A 240 -9.72 -4.06 14.45
CA PRO A 240 -9.91 -5.53 14.53
C PRO A 240 -11.29 -6.00 14.03
N LEU A 241 -12.36 -5.27 14.35
CA LEU A 241 -13.71 -5.57 13.88
C LEU A 241 -13.80 -5.53 12.35
N MET A 242 -13.32 -4.43 11.72
CA MET A 242 -13.36 -4.30 10.26
C MET A 242 -12.45 -5.33 9.60
N SER A 243 -11.33 -5.66 10.25
CA SER A 243 -10.41 -6.69 9.79
C SER A 243 -11.08 -8.06 9.73
N LEU A 244 -11.85 -8.46 10.74
CA LEU A 244 -12.61 -9.72 10.73
C LEU A 244 -13.70 -9.74 9.64
N ILE A 245 -14.42 -8.63 9.46
CA ILE A 245 -15.44 -8.50 8.42
C ILE A 245 -14.79 -8.72 7.05
N LEU A 246 -13.67 -8.04 6.81
CA LEU A 246 -12.96 -8.11 5.54
C LEU A 246 -12.29 -9.49 5.32
N SER A 247 -11.75 -10.12 6.38
CA SER A 247 -11.28 -11.50 6.31
C SER A 247 -12.37 -12.43 5.79
N ASN A 248 -13.59 -12.34 6.34
CA ASN A 248 -14.67 -13.19 5.88
C ASN A 248 -15.11 -12.85 4.44
N MET A 249 -15.06 -11.58 4.03
CA MET A 249 -15.36 -11.19 2.64
C MET A 249 -14.34 -11.73 1.64
N LEU A 250 -13.04 -11.73 1.99
CA LEU A 250 -11.98 -12.31 1.18
C LEU A 250 -12.11 -13.83 1.10
N GLU A 251 -12.27 -14.49 2.25
CA GLU A 251 -12.43 -15.95 2.38
C GLU A 251 -13.61 -16.47 1.53
N THR A 252 -14.72 -15.74 1.52
CA THR A 252 -15.93 -16.11 0.76
C THR A 252 -15.93 -15.67 -0.70
N GLY A 253 -14.81 -15.10 -1.19
CA GLY A 253 -14.65 -14.66 -2.58
C GLY A 253 -15.49 -13.44 -2.97
N LYS A 254 -16.11 -12.76 -2.01
CA LYS A 254 -16.96 -11.58 -2.27
C LYS A 254 -16.16 -10.41 -2.82
N VAL A 255 -14.92 -10.21 -2.34
CA VAL A 255 -14.03 -9.15 -2.83
C VAL A 255 -13.77 -9.32 -4.33
N ASP A 256 -13.46 -10.54 -4.79
CA ASP A 256 -13.24 -10.80 -6.22
C ASP A 256 -14.50 -10.63 -7.07
N SER A 257 -15.67 -10.95 -6.53
CA SER A 257 -16.94 -10.69 -7.20
C SER A 257 -17.17 -9.20 -7.44
N ILE A 258 -16.75 -8.35 -6.49
CA ILE A 258 -16.83 -6.89 -6.59
C ILE A 258 -15.79 -6.36 -7.58
N CYS A 259 -14.54 -6.84 -7.51
CA CYS A 259 -13.48 -6.47 -8.46
C CYS A 259 -13.84 -6.72 -9.93
N LYS A 260 -14.66 -7.74 -10.22
CA LYS A 260 -15.10 -8.05 -11.60
C LYS A 260 -16.17 -7.10 -12.14
N LYS A 261 -16.80 -6.29 -11.28
CA LYS A 261 -17.82 -5.31 -11.66
C LYS A 261 -17.24 -3.92 -11.92
N THR A 262 -16.08 -3.63 -11.33
CA THR A 262 -15.20 -2.48 -11.62
C THR A 262 -14.34 -2.74 -12.84
#